data_AF-A0A368FR06-F1
#
_entry.id   AF-A0A368FR06-F1
#
_cell.length_a   1.000
_cell.length_b   1.000
_cell.length_c   1.000
_cell.angle_alpha   90.00
_cell.angle_beta   90.00
_cell.angle_gamma   90.00
#
_symmetry.space_group_name_H-M   'P 1'
#
loop_
_entity.id
_entity.type
_entity.pdbx_description
1 polymer ?
#
loop_
_entity_poly.entity_id
_entity_poly.type
_entity_poly.pdbx_seq_one_letter_code
_entity_poly.pdbx_strand_id
1 'polypeptide(L)'
;MADDLLRLLRLSTSKLVNEAVNTSGGTVSTDSRDFKRLKSHVRANEGIIPDYVDYLFLSLQRSDSERRRALLSLFDYFFHRSHVFRLKTVENLQELLLLVCETDPLRFPLPGPIAESKQLKVDAIKMVKNWLEKFGPGYEKLNFVGDYLKESKAVDFDSATAELLAERTRKALEEQKAAEKLQKVFHC
;
A
#
# COMPACT_ATOMS: atom_id res chain seq x y z
N MET A 1 -3.50 -2.72 28.98
CA MET A 1 -2.25 -2.22 28.37
C MET A 1 -2.18 -2.55 26.87
N ALA A 2 -1.92 -3.80 26.47
CA ALA A 2 -1.84 -4.17 25.04
C ALA A 2 -3.21 -4.06 24.32
N ASP A 3 -4.30 -4.51 24.97
CA ASP A 3 -5.65 -4.43 24.41
C ASP A 3 -6.13 -2.98 24.23
N ASP A 4 -5.82 -2.10 25.19
CA ASP A 4 -6.12 -0.67 25.09
C ASP A 4 -5.39 -0.01 23.92
N LEU A 5 -4.12 -0.37 23.72
CA LEU A 5 -3.33 0.13 22.60
C LEU A 5 -3.90 -0.34 21.27
N LEU A 6 -4.22 -1.63 21.14
CA LEU A 6 -4.82 -2.17 19.92
C LEU A 6 -6.15 -1.48 19.60
N ARG A 7 -6.99 -1.25 20.62
CA ARG A 7 -8.22 -0.46 20.47
C ARG A 7 -7.95 0.96 19.96
N LEU A 8 -6.93 1.64 20.48
CA LEU A 8 -6.53 2.97 20.00
C LEU A 8 -6.05 2.95 18.53
N LEU A 9 -5.28 1.93 18.13
CA LEU A 9 -4.84 1.77 16.75
C LEU A 9 -6.03 1.56 15.81
N ARG A 10 -7.00 0.74 16.21
CA ARG A 10 -8.24 0.48 15.46
C ARG A 10 -9.06 1.77 15.26
N LEU A 11 -9.28 2.54 16.33
CA LEU A 11 -10.00 3.81 16.26
C LEU A 11 -9.29 4.83 15.37
N SER A 12 -7.96 4.96 15.52
CA SER A 12 -7.15 5.86 14.71
C SER A 12 -7.18 5.47 13.23
N THR A 13 -7.12 4.17 12.93
CA THR A 13 -7.21 3.63 11.56
C THR A 13 -8.57 3.93 10.95
N SER A 14 -9.66 3.64 11.67
CA SER A 14 -11.02 3.92 11.20
C SER A 14 -11.22 5.41 10.87
N LYS A 15 -10.70 6.30 11.74
CA LYS A 15 -10.73 7.74 11.49
C LYS A 15 -10.00 8.11 10.19
N LEU A 16 -8.76 7.66 10.04
CA LEU A 16 -7.94 7.96 8.86
C LEU A 16 -8.54 7.41 7.56
N VAL A 17 -9.13 6.20 7.61
CA VAL A 17 -9.81 5.60 6.45
C VAL A 17 -11.05 6.43 6.08
N ASN A 18 -11.86 6.83 7.05
CA ASN A 18 -13.03 7.66 6.77
C ASN A 18 -12.63 9.03 6.19
N GLU A 19 -11.56 9.65 6.69
CA GLU A 19 -11.04 10.90 6.14
C GLU A 19 -10.52 10.73 4.71
N ALA A 20 -9.81 9.64 4.43
CA ALA A 20 -9.26 9.35 3.11
C ALA A 20 -10.36 9.16 2.06
N VAL A 21 -11.44 8.43 2.39
CA VAL A 21 -12.57 8.19 1.47
C VAL A 21 -13.33 9.47 1.14
N ASN A 22 -13.37 10.44 2.07
CA ASN A 22 -14.01 11.74 1.83
C ASN A 22 -13.11 12.76 1.12
N THR A 23 -11.86 12.39 0.80
CA THR A 23 -10.90 13.25 0.11
C THR A 23 -10.69 12.74 -1.31
N SER A 24 -10.49 13.64 -2.27
CA SER A 24 -10.26 13.30 -3.69
C SER A 24 -9.09 12.34 -3.95
N GLY A 25 -8.16 12.21 -2.99
CA GLY A 25 -7.01 11.30 -3.09
C GLY A 25 -7.33 9.84 -2.79
N GLY A 26 -8.35 9.53 -1.99
CA GLY A 26 -8.72 8.15 -1.60
C GLY A 26 -7.64 7.36 -0.84
N THR A 27 -6.58 8.04 -0.37
CA THR A 27 -5.44 7.45 0.35
C THR A 27 -5.17 8.22 1.64
N VAL A 28 -4.62 7.54 2.65
CA VAL A 28 -4.32 8.18 3.93
C VAL A 28 -3.17 9.18 3.79
N SER A 29 -3.41 10.42 4.20
CA SER A 29 -2.36 11.46 4.20
C SER A 29 -1.34 11.20 5.32
N THR A 30 -0.09 10.95 4.92
CA THR A 30 1.01 10.69 5.86
C THR A 30 1.47 11.92 6.63
N ASP A 31 1.09 13.12 6.18
CA ASP A 31 1.42 14.39 6.84
C ASP A 31 0.44 14.79 7.92
N SER A 32 -0.73 14.15 7.95
CA SER A 32 -1.77 14.41 8.94
C SER A 32 -1.29 14.14 10.37
N ARG A 33 -1.83 14.93 11.31
CA ARG A 33 -1.52 14.78 12.74
C ARG A 33 -1.90 13.38 13.24
N ASP A 34 -3.04 12.86 12.80
CA ASP A 34 -3.55 11.56 13.23
C ASP A 34 -2.71 10.41 12.69
N PHE A 35 -2.24 10.49 11.44
CA PHE A 35 -1.31 9.49 10.92
C PHE A 35 0.02 9.49 11.68
N LYS A 36 0.57 10.67 11.98
CA LYS A 36 1.81 10.79 12.76
C LYS A 36 1.67 10.16 14.15
N ARG A 37 0.51 10.31 14.78
CA ARG A 37 0.18 9.65 16.06
C ARG A 37 0.08 8.13 15.91
N LEU A 38 -0.70 7.64 14.95
CA LEU A 38 -0.82 6.20 14.65
C LEU A 38 0.57 5.58 14.47
N LYS A 39 1.38 6.17 13.59
CA LYS A 39 2.75 5.76 13.33
C LYS A 39 3.60 5.70 14.61
N SER A 40 3.50 6.72 15.46
CA SER A 40 4.26 6.76 16.72
C SER A 40 3.87 5.62 17.65
N HIS A 41 2.58 5.31 17.76
CA HIS A 41 2.09 4.21 18.58
C HIS A 41 2.56 2.85 18.05
N VAL A 42 2.45 2.61 16.75
CA VAL A 42 2.93 1.36 16.12
C VAL A 42 4.44 1.20 16.32
N ARG A 43 5.23 2.27 16.06
CA ARG A 43 6.70 2.23 16.19
C ARG A 43 7.16 1.98 17.62
N ALA A 44 6.49 2.57 18.61
CA ALA A 44 6.88 2.42 20.01
C ALA A 44 6.53 1.05 20.60
N ASN A 45 5.71 0.24 19.90
CA ASN A 45 5.14 -0.99 20.43
C ASN A 45 5.20 -2.11 19.39
N GLU A 46 6.40 -2.56 19.02
CA GLU A 46 6.59 -3.57 17.96
C GLU A 46 5.82 -4.88 18.22
N GLY A 47 5.64 -5.27 19.48
CA GLY A 47 4.87 -6.46 19.87
C GLY A 47 3.39 -6.43 19.50
N ILE A 48 2.79 -5.26 19.22
CA ILE A 48 1.37 -5.13 18.82
C ILE A 48 1.18 -5.27 17.31
N ILE A 49 2.27 -5.25 16.54
CA ILE A 49 2.21 -5.23 15.07
C ILE A 49 1.47 -6.45 14.50
N PRO A 50 1.70 -7.68 14.97
CA PRO A 50 0.98 -8.84 14.43
C PRO A 50 -0.55 -8.71 14.55
N ASP A 51 -1.05 -8.35 15.73
CA ASP A 51 -2.49 -8.15 15.97
C ASP A 51 -3.06 -6.98 15.18
N TYR A 52 -2.25 -5.95 14.97
CA TYR A 52 -2.64 -4.81 14.15
C TYR A 52 -2.74 -5.17 12.67
N VAL A 53 -1.80 -5.96 12.14
CA VAL A 53 -1.87 -6.49 10.77
C VAL A 53 -3.11 -7.37 10.60
N ASP A 54 -3.37 -8.27 11.53
CA ASP A 54 -4.57 -9.13 11.50
C ASP A 54 -5.86 -8.29 11.48
N TYR A 55 -5.90 -7.19 12.25
CA TYR A 55 -7.00 -6.23 12.17
C TYR A 55 -7.11 -5.52 10.81
N LEU A 56 -6.00 -5.15 10.17
CA LEU A 56 -6.03 -4.51 8.85
C LEU A 56 -6.56 -5.47 7.78
N PHE A 57 -6.19 -6.75 7.82
CA PHE A 57 -6.77 -7.79 6.95
C PHE A 57 -8.27 -7.95 7.16
N LEU A 58 -8.72 -8.08 8.41
CA LEU A 58 -10.15 -8.12 8.74
C LEU A 58 -10.91 -6.87 8.25
N SER A 59 -10.25 -5.72 8.27
CA SER A 59 -10.80 -4.46 7.77
C SER A 59 -10.92 -4.45 6.25
N LEU A 60 -9.93 -4.99 5.51
CA LEU A 60 -9.99 -5.14 4.06
C LEU A 60 -11.16 -6.04 3.63
N GLN A 61 -11.33 -7.18 4.29
CA GLN A 61 -12.40 -8.14 3.99
C GLN A 61 -13.80 -7.50 4.07
N ARG A 62 -14.00 -6.59 5.03
CA ARG A 62 -15.30 -5.95 5.34
C ARG A 62 -15.52 -4.61 4.64
N SER A 63 -14.62 -4.23 3.73
CA SER A 63 -14.60 -2.92 3.08
C SER A 63 -14.90 -3.00 1.58
N ASP A 64 -15.47 -1.92 1.05
CA ASP A 64 -15.57 -1.66 -0.40
C ASP A 64 -14.20 -1.24 -1.00
N SER A 65 -14.14 -1.07 -2.32
CA SER A 65 -12.89 -0.72 -3.01
C SER A 65 -12.27 0.61 -2.55
N GLU A 66 -13.05 1.63 -2.23
CA GLU A 66 -12.53 2.93 -1.76
C GLU A 66 -11.84 2.79 -0.40
N ARG A 67 -12.51 2.13 0.55
CA ARG A 67 -11.94 1.86 1.88
C ARG A 67 -10.76 0.93 1.81
N ARG A 68 -10.80 -0.10 0.94
CA ARG A 68 -9.66 -0.98 0.68
C ARG A 68 -8.46 -0.19 0.16
N ARG A 69 -8.67 0.80 -0.70
CA ARG A 69 -7.61 1.66 -1.23
C ARG A 69 -6.97 2.53 -0.14
N ALA A 70 -7.77 3.08 0.77
CA ALA A 70 -7.24 3.78 1.94
C ALA A 70 -6.41 2.85 2.86
N LEU A 71 -6.91 1.64 3.14
CA LEU A 71 -6.18 0.63 3.92
C LEU A 71 -4.89 0.19 3.23
N LEU A 72 -4.92 0.03 1.90
CA LEU A 72 -3.75 -0.31 1.08
C LEU A 72 -2.62 0.71 1.26
N SER A 73 -2.93 2.00 1.35
CA SER A 73 -1.92 3.04 1.60
C SER A 73 -1.25 2.93 2.99
N LEU A 74 -1.98 2.40 3.99
CA LEU A 74 -1.39 2.09 5.30
C LEU A 74 -0.48 0.86 5.21
N PHE A 75 -0.93 -0.20 4.52
CA PHE A 75 -0.11 -1.37 4.26
C PHE A 75 1.20 -0.95 3.59
N ASP A 76 1.13 -0.18 2.51
CA ASP A 76 2.32 0.27 1.79
C ASP A 76 3.30 1.02 2.69
N TYR A 77 2.81 1.96 3.49
CA TYR A 77 3.65 2.73 4.40
C TYR A 77 4.36 1.84 5.43
N PHE A 78 3.61 1.02 6.17
CA PHE A 78 4.18 0.23 7.25
C PHE A 78 5.05 -0.91 6.74
N PHE A 79 4.70 -1.50 5.59
CA PHE A 79 5.54 -2.48 4.90
C PHE A 79 6.93 -1.91 4.61
N HIS A 80 7.01 -0.68 4.11
CA HIS A 80 8.31 -0.03 3.87
C HIS A 80 9.13 0.26 5.13
N ARG A 81 8.50 0.34 6.31
CA ARG A 81 9.11 0.88 7.54
C ARG A 81 9.36 -0.15 8.64
N SER A 82 8.64 -1.27 8.67
CA SER A 82 8.74 -2.27 9.74
C SER A 82 8.96 -3.67 9.18
N HIS A 83 10.03 -4.34 9.61
CA HIS A 83 10.33 -5.72 9.22
C HIS A 83 9.28 -6.70 9.74
N VAL A 84 8.86 -6.56 11.00
CA VAL A 84 7.79 -7.39 11.60
C VAL A 84 6.48 -7.23 10.85
N PHE A 85 6.13 -5.99 10.44
CA PHE A 85 4.94 -5.75 9.61
C PHE A 85 5.05 -6.45 8.26
N ARG A 86 6.22 -6.39 7.62
CA ARG A 86 6.46 -7.09 6.34
C ARG A 86 6.30 -8.59 6.49
N LEU A 87 6.93 -9.22 7.47
CA LEU A 87 6.87 -10.66 7.68
C LEU A 87 5.42 -11.13 7.81
N LYS A 88 4.66 -10.51 8.73
CA LYS A 88 3.26 -10.85 8.97
C LYS A 88 2.36 -10.59 7.74
N THR A 89 2.66 -9.56 6.95
CA THR A 89 1.94 -9.28 5.70
C THR A 89 2.24 -10.32 4.63
N VAL A 90 3.51 -10.71 4.47
CA VAL A 90 3.96 -11.71 3.49
C VAL A 90 3.41 -13.10 3.80
N GLU A 91 3.19 -13.43 5.09
CA GLU A 91 2.51 -14.67 5.50
C GLU A 91 1.11 -14.81 4.89
N ASN A 92 0.38 -13.70 4.77
CA ASN A 92 -0.99 -13.62 4.26
C ASN A 92 -1.09 -12.94 2.88
N LEU A 93 -0.01 -12.95 2.10
CA LEU A 93 0.08 -12.18 0.87
C LEU A 93 -0.97 -12.58 -0.18
N GLN A 94 -1.27 -13.88 -0.29
CA GLN A 94 -2.29 -14.38 -1.22
C GLN A 94 -3.67 -13.79 -0.94
N GLU A 95 -4.04 -13.68 0.34
CA GLU A 95 -5.30 -13.06 0.75
C GLU A 95 -5.31 -11.57 0.41
N LEU A 96 -4.21 -10.86 0.66
CA LEU A 96 -4.09 -9.44 0.31
C LEU A 96 -4.35 -9.24 -1.19
N LEU A 97 -3.68 -10.02 -2.04
CA LEU A 97 -3.84 -9.93 -3.50
C LEU A 97 -5.26 -10.24 -3.96
N LEU A 98 -5.91 -11.23 -3.34
CA LEU A 98 -7.31 -11.53 -3.66
C LEU A 98 -8.21 -10.33 -3.37
N LEU A 99 -7.96 -9.63 -2.25
CA LEU A 99 -8.77 -8.49 -1.80
C LEU A 99 -8.50 -7.19 -2.57
N VAL A 100 -7.32 -6.98 -3.16
CA VAL A 100 -6.96 -5.70 -3.79
C VAL A 100 -6.54 -5.77 -5.26
N CYS A 101 -6.09 -6.93 -5.74
CA CYS A 101 -5.68 -7.13 -7.14
C CYS A 101 -6.74 -7.88 -7.97
N GLU A 102 -7.81 -8.39 -7.35
CA GLU A 102 -8.87 -9.15 -8.02
C GLU A 102 -8.32 -10.36 -8.79
N THR A 103 -7.48 -11.17 -8.14
CA THR A 103 -6.79 -12.28 -8.81
C THR A 103 -7.73 -13.43 -9.22
N ASP A 104 -8.94 -13.48 -8.66
CA ASP A 104 -10.02 -14.40 -9.04
C ASP A 104 -11.35 -13.63 -9.21
N PRO A 105 -11.56 -12.94 -10.35
CA PRO A 105 -12.74 -12.11 -10.57
C PRO A 105 -14.06 -12.91 -10.60
N LEU A 106 -14.01 -14.21 -10.92
CA LEU A 106 -15.21 -15.05 -11.05
C LEU A 106 -15.79 -15.41 -9.70
N ARG A 107 -14.94 -15.68 -8.70
CA ARG A 107 -15.37 -16.06 -7.35
C ARG A 107 -15.31 -14.90 -6.37
N PHE A 108 -14.39 -13.96 -6.56
CA PHE A 108 -14.09 -12.88 -5.63
C PHE A 108 -13.91 -11.53 -6.37
N PRO A 109 -14.96 -11.00 -7.02
CA PRO A 109 -14.89 -9.69 -7.66
C PRO A 109 -14.69 -8.57 -6.63
N LEU A 110 -14.06 -7.46 -7.06
CA LEU A 110 -13.88 -6.32 -6.16
C LEU A 110 -15.22 -5.61 -5.86
N PRO A 111 -15.50 -5.30 -4.58
CA PRO A 111 -16.77 -4.70 -4.17
C PRO A 111 -16.86 -3.20 -4.47
N GLY A 112 -18.06 -2.74 -4.81
CA GLY A 112 -18.35 -1.31 -5.02
C GLY A 112 -18.32 -0.88 -6.49
N PRO A 113 -18.28 0.44 -6.76
CA PRO A 113 -18.33 0.98 -8.12
C PRO A 113 -17.12 0.55 -8.96
N ILE A 114 -17.34 0.32 -10.26
CA ILE A 114 -16.30 -0.16 -11.19
C ILE A 114 -15.10 0.80 -11.25
N ALA A 115 -15.34 2.12 -11.18
CA ALA A 115 -14.27 3.12 -11.20
C ALA A 115 -13.30 2.94 -10.03
N GLU A 116 -13.86 2.78 -8.82
CA GLU A 116 -13.09 2.61 -7.59
C GLU A 116 -12.36 1.27 -7.54
N SER A 117 -13.02 0.19 -8.00
CA SER A 117 -12.39 -1.13 -8.13
C SER A 117 -11.22 -1.12 -9.11
N LYS A 118 -11.35 -0.42 -10.25
CA LYS A 118 -10.25 -0.24 -11.21
C LYS A 118 -9.10 0.53 -10.59
N GLN A 119 -9.37 1.63 -9.89
CA GLN A 119 -8.33 2.43 -9.25
C GLN A 119 -7.61 1.67 -8.14
N LEU A 120 -8.35 0.93 -7.30
CA LEU A 120 -7.77 0.05 -6.29
C LEU A 120 -6.79 -0.95 -6.92
N LYS A 121 -7.20 -1.59 -8.03
CA LYS A 121 -6.40 -2.59 -8.73
C LYS A 121 -5.10 -1.99 -9.27
N VAL A 122 -5.17 -0.81 -9.89
CA VAL A 122 -3.98 -0.09 -10.39
C VAL A 122 -3.00 0.20 -9.24
N ASP A 123 -3.50 0.73 -8.13
CA ASP A 123 -2.68 1.10 -6.98
C ASP A 123 -2.07 -0.14 -6.31
N ALA A 124 -2.83 -1.23 -6.19
CA ALA A 124 -2.38 -2.50 -5.63
C ALA A 124 -1.26 -3.12 -6.45
N ILE A 125 -1.40 -3.17 -7.79
CA ILE A 125 -0.36 -3.71 -8.67
C ILE A 125 0.91 -2.87 -8.57
N LYS A 126 0.78 -1.53 -8.56
CA LYS A 126 1.93 -0.61 -8.38
C LYS A 126 2.63 -0.84 -7.05
N MET A 127 1.87 -0.97 -5.97
CA MET A 127 2.41 -1.26 -4.63
C MET A 127 3.19 -2.57 -4.61
N VAL A 128 2.61 -3.67 -5.10
CA VAL A 128 3.25 -5.00 -5.09
C VAL A 128 4.54 -5.00 -5.91
N LYS A 129 4.60 -4.28 -7.03
CA LYS A 129 5.84 -4.12 -7.81
C LYS A 129 6.94 -3.41 -7.05
N ASN A 130 6.61 -2.31 -6.38
CA ASN A 130 7.58 -1.61 -5.56
C ASN A 130 8.09 -2.50 -4.41
N TRP A 131 7.21 -3.33 -3.83
CA TRP A 131 7.62 -4.30 -2.82
C TRP A 131 8.54 -5.38 -3.39
N LEU A 132 8.18 -5.96 -4.53
CA LEU A 132 8.99 -6.97 -5.24
C LEU A 132 10.39 -6.46 -5.56
N GLU A 133 10.50 -5.27 -6.13
CA GLU A 133 11.79 -4.69 -6.50
C GLU A 133 12.68 -4.44 -5.27
N LYS A 134 12.08 -3.89 -4.21
CA LYS A 134 12.85 -3.47 -3.02
C LYS A 134 13.16 -4.61 -2.07
N PHE A 135 12.24 -5.56 -1.94
CA PHE A 135 12.28 -6.57 -0.88
C PHE A 135 12.31 -8.00 -1.45
N GLY A 136 11.97 -8.23 -2.72
CA GLY A 136 11.95 -9.56 -3.34
C GLY A 136 13.17 -10.44 -3.03
N PRO A 137 14.42 -9.93 -3.13
CA PRO A 137 15.62 -10.73 -2.81
C PRO A 137 15.64 -11.30 -1.38
N GLY A 138 14.94 -10.68 -0.42
CA GLY A 138 14.89 -11.09 0.98
C GLY A 138 13.63 -11.85 1.38
N TYR A 139 12.64 -12.01 0.50
CA TYR A 139 11.37 -12.68 0.81
C TYR A 139 10.93 -13.60 -0.34
N GLU A 140 11.24 -14.88 -0.23
CA GLU A 140 10.96 -15.88 -1.27
C GLU A 140 9.47 -15.91 -1.70
N LYS A 141 8.55 -15.89 -0.72
CA LYS A 141 7.10 -15.80 -0.96
C LYS A 141 6.70 -14.59 -1.79
N LEU A 142 7.40 -13.47 -1.63
CA LEU A 142 7.12 -12.25 -2.39
C LEU A 142 7.50 -12.47 -3.86
N ASN A 143 8.63 -13.12 -4.16
CA ASN A 143 9.03 -13.41 -5.54
C ASN A 143 8.04 -14.31 -6.27
N PHE A 144 7.55 -15.38 -5.62
CA PHE A 144 6.53 -16.26 -6.21
C PHE A 144 5.26 -15.51 -6.61
N VAL A 145 4.89 -14.49 -5.83
CA VAL A 145 3.74 -13.63 -6.16
C VAL A 145 3.98 -12.80 -7.41
N GLY A 146 5.21 -12.35 -7.64
CA GLY A 146 5.57 -11.61 -8.85
C GLY A 146 5.33 -12.43 -10.11
N ASP A 147 5.69 -13.71 -10.09
CA ASP A 147 5.48 -14.60 -11.23
C ASP A 147 4.01 -14.98 -11.39
N TYR A 148 3.32 -15.29 -10.27
CA TYR A 148 1.87 -15.54 -10.27
C TYR A 148 1.06 -14.38 -10.88
N LEU A 149 1.39 -13.12 -10.54
CA LEU A 149 0.67 -11.97 -11.06
C LEU A 149 0.94 -11.70 -12.55
N LYS A 150 2.13 -12.03 -13.06
CA LYS A 150 2.44 -11.95 -14.50
C LYS A 150 1.64 -12.97 -15.31
N GLU A 151 1.44 -14.17 -14.76
CA GLU A 151 0.69 -15.24 -15.42
C GLU A 151 -0.84 -15.03 -15.31
N SER A 152 -1.28 -14.20 -14.37
CA SER A 152 -2.70 -13.93 -14.15
C SER A 152 -3.31 -13.10 -15.27
N LYS A 153 -4.21 -13.70 -16.06
CA LYS A 153 -5.02 -12.99 -17.06
C LYS A 153 -5.96 -11.95 -16.47
N ALA A 154 -6.21 -12.01 -15.17
CA ALA A 154 -7.05 -11.05 -14.47
C ALA A 154 -6.30 -9.75 -14.13
N VAL A 155 -4.96 -9.75 -14.18
CA VAL A 155 -4.12 -8.66 -13.69
C VAL A 155 -3.25 -8.15 -14.84
N ASP A 156 -3.36 -6.86 -15.17
CA ASP A 156 -2.48 -6.24 -16.17
C ASP A 156 -1.13 -5.87 -15.52
N PHE A 157 -0.32 -6.89 -15.26
CA PHE A 157 0.96 -6.73 -14.59
C PHE A 157 2.05 -6.15 -15.51
N ASP A 158 1.93 -6.18 -16.83
CA ASP A 158 2.97 -5.59 -17.69
C ASP A 158 2.74 -4.10 -17.92
N SER A 159 1.50 -3.68 -18.15
CA SER A 159 1.17 -2.25 -18.36
C SER A 159 1.54 -1.39 -17.16
N ALA A 160 1.22 -1.84 -15.95
CA ALA A 160 1.58 -1.10 -14.75
C ALA A 160 3.12 -1.02 -14.53
N THR A 161 3.92 -1.88 -15.18
CA THR A 161 5.40 -1.85 -15.08
C THR A 161 5.92 -0.74 -15.97
N ALA A 162 5.38 -0.65 -17.19
CA ALA A 162 5.68 0.44 -18.12
C ALA A 162 5.29 1.81 -17.52
N GLU A 163 4.12 1.94 -16.91
CA GLU A 163 3.71 3.18 -16.23
C GLU A 163 4.65 3.55 -15.09
N LEU A 164 5.05 2.57 -14.26
CA LEU A 164 5.97 2.81 -13.15
C LEU A 164 7.35 3.28 -13.65
N LEU A 165 7.86 2.69 -14.73
CA LEU A 165 9.11 3.11 -15.37
C LEU A 165 9.00 4.52 -15.98
N ALA A 166 7.87 4.83 -16.62
CA ALA A 166 7.62 6.16 -17.20
C ALA A 166 7.56 7.24 -16.12
N GLU A 167 6.85 6.99 -15.01
CA GLU A 167 6.76 7.91 -13.87
C GLU A 167 8.13 8.19 -13.26
N ARG A 168 8.95 7.14 -13.07
CA ARG A 168 10.32 7.29 -12.55
C ARG A 168 11.21 8.09 -13.49
N THR A 169 11.12 7.82 -14.79
CA THR A 169 11.89 8.55 -15.81
C THR A 169 11.51 10.04 -15.80
N ARG A 170 10.21 10.35 -15.66
CA ARG A 170 9.74 11.74 -15.54
C ARG A 170 10.27 12.42 -14.27
N LYS A 171 10.18 11.77 -13.11
CA LYS A 171 10.71 12.31 -11.85
C LYS A 171 12.22 12.53 -11.89
N ALA A 172 12.99 11.58 -12.40
CA ALA A 172 14.44 11.72 -12.55
C ALA A 172 14.81 12.90 -13.46
N LEU A 173 14.07 13.11 -14.55
CA LEU A 173 14.26 14.25 -15.44
C LEU A 173 13.91 15.58 -14.78
N GLU A 174 12.85 15.63 -13.98
CA GLU A 174 12.47 16.82 -13.20
C GLU A 174 13.52 17.17 -12.15
N GLU A 175 14.01 16.17 -11.41
CA GLU A 175 15.09 16.32 -10.43
C GLU A 175 16.39 16.80 -11.08
N GLN A 176 16.76 16.22 -12.24
CA GLN A 176 17.93 16.65 -13.00
C GLN A 176 17.81 18.11 -13.46
N LYS A 177 16.66 18.50 -14.02
CA LYS A 177 16.40 19.89 -14.42
C LYS A 177 16.42 20.85 -13.24
N ALA A 178 15.91 20.44 -12.07
CA ALA A 178 15.96 21.26 -10.87
C ALA A 178 17.40 21.46 -10.37
N ALA A 179 18.21 20.40 -10.38
CA ALA A 179 19.63 20.44 -10.01
C ALA A 179 20.45 21.33 -10.97
N GLU A 180 20.23 21.24 -12.28
CA GLU A 180 20.88 22.09 -13.28
C GLU A 180 20.53 23.58 -13.10
N LYS A 181 19.26 23.90 -12.79
CA LYS A 181 18.85 25.27 -12.49
C LYS A 181 19.54 25.81 -11.25
N LEU A 182 19.64 25.00 -10.19
CA LEU A 182 20.37 25.38 -8.97
C LEU A 182 21.85 25.65 -9.26
N GLN A 183 22.54 24.77 -10.00
CA GLN A 183 23.94 24.99 -10.38
C GLN A 183 24.16 26.31 -11.14
N LYS A 184 23.26 26.67 -12.05
CA LYS A 184 23.36 27.94 -12.80
C LYS A 184 23.15 29.17 -11.92
N VAL A 185 22.34 29.07 -10.87
CA VAL A 185 22.13 30.16 -9.90
C VAL A 185 23.34 30.33 -8.98
N PHE A 186 24.04 29.25 -8.62
CA PHE A 186 25.26 29.30 -7.80
C PHE A 186 26.52 29.75 -8.56
N HIS A 187 26.46 29.88 -9.88
CA HIS A 187 27.58 30.34 -10.73
C HIS A 187 27.38 31.75 -11.30
N CYS A 188 26.36 32.48 -10.83
CA CYS A 188 26.20 33.93 -10.97
C CYS A 188 26.51 34.61 -9.64
#